data_AF-A0A8T0AKB4-F1
#
_entry.id   AF-A0A8T0AKB4-F1
#
_cell.length_a   1.000
_cell.length_b   1.000
_cell.length_c   1.000
_cell.angle_alpha   90.00
_cell.angle_beta   90.00
_cell.angle_gamma   90.00
#
_symmetry.space_group_name_H-M   'P 1'
#
loop_
_entity.id
_entity.type
_entity.pdbx_description
1 polymer ?
#
loop_
_entity_poly.entity_id
_entity_poly.type
_entity_poly.pdbx_seq_one_letter_code
_entity_poly.pdbx_strand_id
1 'polypeptide(L)'
;MLQQQPITGNGPSSGRGLALNTHPRMHGLNSVHPPPHHRSDDAGLEGTENGHENRRDIGDILQQIMTITDQSLDEAQAKKHALNCHRMKPALFSVLCEIKEKTGLSMRNSQEEEPPDPQLVRLDNMLLAEGVAGPEKGGGAAAAVSAATSSGGMSPDSSLEHSDYKQKLSQIRTIYHTELEKYEQACSEFTTHVMNLLREQSRTARVPA
;
A
#
# COMPACT_ATOMS: atom_id res chain seq x y z
N MET A 1 -15.97 -13.68 -56.33
CA MET A 1 -14.56 -14.14 -56.29
C MET A 1 -14.08 -13.92 -54.87
N LEU A 2 -14.38 -14.77 -53.88
CA LEU A 2 -13.78 -16.09 -53.64
C LEU A 2 -12.25 -16.10 -53.74
N GLN A 3 -11.57 -15.74 -52.66
CA GLN A 3 -10.43 -16.55 -52.22
C GLN A 3 -10.29 -16.50 -50.69
N GLN A 4 -10.10 -17.70 -50.14
CA GLN A 4 -10.10 -18.10 -48.76
C GLN A 4 -8.91 -19.07 -48.63
N GLN A 5 -8.32 -19.18 -47.43
CA GLN A 5 -7.53 -20.31 -46.87
C GLN A 5 -5.99 -20.34 -47.12
N PRO A 6 -5.18 -21.09 -46.32
CA PRO A 6 -5.33 -21.47 -44.89
C PRO A 6 -4.01 -21.48 -44.05
N ILE A 7 -4.21 -21.78 -42.77
CA ILE A 7 -3.32 -22.21 -41.67
C ILE A 7 -2.51 -23.51 -41.89
N THR A 8 -1.30 -23.59 -41.32
CA THR A 8 -0.56 -24.79 -40.80
C THR A 8 0.52 -24.27 -39.82
N GLY A 9 0.86 -24.81 -38.64
CA GLY A 9 0.72 -26.16 -38.09
C GLY A 9 2.11 -26.81 -37.88
N ASN A 10 2.52 -26.98 -36.61
CA ASN A 10 3.54 -27.90 -36.04
C ASN A 10 5.04 -27.55 -35.94
N GLY A 11 5.57 -27.80 -34.73
CA GLY A 11 6.95 -28.24 -34.50
C GLY A 11 7.47 -28.02 -33.06
N PRO A 12 7.47 -29.04 -32.17
CA PRO A 12 8.19 -29.03 -30.89
C PRO A 12 9.55 -29.73 -31.02
N SER A 13 10.57 -29.28 -30.28
CA SER A 13 11.80 -30.08 -30.11
C SER A 13 12.68 -29.62 -28.95
N SER A 14 12.80 -30.54 -27.98
CA SER A 14 14.00 -30.94 -27.21
C SER A 14 14.84 -29.85 -26.51
N GLY A 15 15.15 -29.90 -25.22
CA GLY A 15 15.51 -31.07 -24.40
C GLY A 15 17.02 -31.06 -24.10
N ARG A 16 17.40 -31.48 -22.88
CA ARG A 16 18.76 -31.60 -22.26
C ARG A 16 19.18 -30.36 -21.45
N GLY A 17 19.74 -30.48 -20.26
CA GLY A 17 20.23 -31.65 -19.54
C GLY A 17 21.07 -31.18 -18.35
N LEU A 18 21.03 -31.97 -17.28
CA LEU A 18 21.72 -31.84 -16.00
C LEU A 18 23.25 -31.94 -16.13
N ALA A 19 24.01 -31.32 -15.22
CA ALA A 19 24.96 -31.99 -14.31
C ALA A 19 26.18 -31.14 -13.89
N LEU A 20 26.35 -31.00 -12.56
CA LEU A 20 27.53 -31.31 -11.74
C LEU A 20 28.92 -30.79 -12.17
N ASN A 21 29.56 -30.02 -11.29
CA ASN A 21 31.03 -30.09 -11.12
C ASN A 21 31.48 -29.87 -9.66
N THR A 22 31.79 -30.99 -9.03
CA THR A 22 32.94 -31.37 -8.16
C THR A 22 33.87 -30.33 -7.49
N HIS A 23 34.24 -30.69 -6.24
CA HIS A 23 35.04 -30.06 -5.17
C HIS A 23 36.52 -29.64 -5.45
N PRO A 24 37.23 -29.09 -4.44
CA PRO A 24 38.09 -29.99 -3.63
C PRO A 24 38.14 -29.75 -2.10
N ARG A 25 38.64 -30.83 -1.48
CA ARG A 25 38.87 -31.29 -0.09
C ARG A 25 40.06 -30.61 0.63
N MET A 26 39.98 -30.52 1.97
CA MET A 26 41.14 -30.47 2.89
C MET A 26 40.91 -31.42 4.10
N HIS A 27 41.97 -32.17 4.45
CA HIS A 27 42.16 -33.13 5.57
C HIS A 27 41.99 -32.46 6.96
N GLY A 28 41.85 -33.07 8.15
CA GLY A 28 42.12 -34.40 8.77
C GLY A 28 42.45 -34.09 10.26
N LEU A 29 41.96 -34.74 11.32
CA LEU A 29 42.42 -35.99 11.95
C LEU A 29 41.66 -36.22 13.29
N ASN A 30 41.37 -37.49 13.62
CA ASN A 30 41.17 -38.14 14.94
C ASN A 30 39.97 -37.68 15.83
N SER A 31 39.16 -38.56 16.43
CA SER A 31 39.52 -39.74 17.23
C SER A 31 38.39 -40.80 17.28
N VAL A 32 38.79 -42.06 17.46
CA VAL A 32 37.95 -43.26 17.45
C VAL A 32 37.83 -43.83 18.88
N HIS A 33 36.61 -44.08 19.38
CA HIS A 33 36.26 -45.25 20.25
C HIS A 33 34.72 -45.37 20.43
N PRO A 34 34.14 -46.60 20.59
CA PRO A 34 32.75 -46.95 20.28
C PRO A 34 31.84 -47.15 21.53
N PRO A 35 30.55 -47.53 21.36
CA PRO A 35 29.50 -47.47 22.40
C PRO A 35 29.20 -48.86 23.03
N PRO A 36 28.31 -48.93 24.04
CA PRO A 36 27.53 -50.13 24.28
C PRO A 36 26.01 -49.92 24.13
N HIS A 37 25.44 -50.90 23.43
CA HIS A 37 24.06 -51.23 23.12
C HIS A 37 23.04 -51.17 24.28
N HIS A 38 21.79 -50.81 23.99
CA HIS A 38 20.66 -51.78 24.02
C HIS A 38 19.35 -51.23 23.39
N ARG A 39 18.87 -51.95 22.35
CA ARG A 39 17.48 -52.31 21.94
C ARG A 39 16.35 -51.28 22.09
N SER A 40 15.52 -51.03 21.07
CA SER A 40 14.74 -52.06 20.35
C SER A 40 14.42 -51.69 18.88
N ASP A 41 14.44 -52.70 18.01
CA ASP A 41 13.61 -52.85 16.79
C ASP A 41 12.11 -52.59 17.14
N ASP A 42 11.16 -52.23 16.29
CA ASP A 42 10.87 -52.53 14.88
C ASP A 42 9.63 -51.68 14.47
N ALA A 43 9.52 -51.40 13.17
CA ALA A 43 8.31 -51.07 12.40
C ALA A 43 7.38 -49.89 12.82
N GLY A 44 7.37 -48.84 11.98
CA GLY A 44 6.26 -47.89 11.93
C GLY A 44 6.54 -46.69 11.02
N LEU A 45 6.07 -46.78 9.77
CA LEU A 45 6.06 -45.71 8.78
C LEU A 45 5.39 -44.44 9.35
N GLU A 46 6.09 -43.34 9.55
CA GLU A 46 5.49 -42.02 9.80
C GLU A 46 6.48 -40.90 9.41
N GLY A 47 6.78 -40.83 8.11
CA GLY A 47 7.50 -39.71 7.49
C GLY A 47 6.57 -38.59 7.03
N THR A 48 5.38 -38.42 7.60
CA THR A 48 4.35 -37.51 7.04
C THR A 48 3.57 -36.67 8.07
N GLU A 49 3.87 -36.75 9.37
CA GLU A 49 3.20 -35.88 10.37
C GLU A 49 3.80 -34.45 10.40
N ASN A 50 5.12 -34.32 10.26
CA ASN A 50 5.85 -33.05 10.35
C ASN A 50 5.41 -31.97 9.33
N GLY A 51 4.86 -32.36 8.18
CA GLY A 51 4.37 -31.41 7.18
C GLY A 51 3.01 -30.80 7.54
N HIS A 52 2.21 -31.52 8.33
CA HIS A 52 0.86 -31.13 8.72
C HIS A 52 0.87 -30.21 9.94
N GLU A 53 1.84 -30.36 10.83
CA GLU A 53 2.07 -29.45 11.97
C GLU A 53 2.62 -28.11 11.48
N ASN A 54 3.70 -28.12 10.70
CA ASN A 54 4.27 -26.91 10.10
C ASN A 54 3.23 -26.11 9.29
N ARG A 55 2.33 -26.78 8.55
CA ARG A 55 1.23 -26.09 7.83
C ARG A 55 0.21 -25.44 8.75
N ARG A 56 -0.11 -26.06 9.89
CA ARG A 56 -0.99 -25.49 10.92
C ARG A 56 -0.32 -24.30 11.59
N ASP A 57 0.95 -24.42 11.95
CA ASP A 57 1.76 -23.34 12.54
C ASP A 57 1.86 -22.10 11.63
N ILE A 58 1.96 -22.31 10.30
CA ILE A 58 1.94 -21.24 9.29
C ILE A 58 0.56 -20.56 9.24
N GLY A 59 -0.53 -21.33 9.33
CA GLY A 59 -1.88 -20.78 9.36
C GLY A 59 -2.11 -19.91 10.59
N ASP A 60 -1.68 -20.40 11.75
CA ASP A 60 -1.84 -19.71 13.03
C ASP A 60 -1.05 -18.40 13.09
N ILE A 61 0.18 -18.38 12.57
CA ILE A 61 0.98 -17.15 12.53
C ILE A 61 0.41 -16.11 11.56
N LEU A 62 -0.12 -16.53 10.41
CA LEU A 62 -0.77 -15.61 9.46
C LEU A 62 -2.06 -15.05 10.05
N GLN A 63 -2.86 -15.88 10.71
CA GLN A 63 -4.07 -15.43 11.41
C GLN A 63 -3.73 -14.45 12.55
N GLN A 64 -2.65 -14.71 13.28
CA GLN A 64 -2.15 -13.83 14.34
C GLN A 64 -1.70 -12.46 13.78
N ILE A 65 -1.08 -12.43 12.60
CA ILE A 65 -0.69 -11.19 11.90
C ILE A 65 -1.92 -10.44 11.39
N MET A 66 -2.90 -11.12 10.79
CA MET A 66 -4.11 -10.48 10.26
C MET A 66 -4.96 -9.82 11.35
N THR A 67 -4.99 -10.39 12.54
CA THR A 67 -5.77 -9.90 13.69
C THR A 67 -5.01 -8.94 14.59
N ILE A 68 -3.77 -8.57 14.26
CA ILE A 68 -2.92 -7.74 15.14
C ILE A 68 -3.45 -6.31 15.28
N THR A 69 -4.15 -5.81 14.26
CA THR A 69 -4.74 -4.47 14.25
C THR A 69 -5.94 -4.37 15.21
N ASP A 70 -6.58 -5.49 15.52
CA ASP A 70 -7.80 -5.53 16.34
C ASP A 70 -7.53 -5.73 17.84
N GLN A 71 -6.26 -5.70 18.24
CA GLN A 71 -5.84 -6.01 19.60
C GLN A 71 -5.36 -4.79 20.37
N SER A 72 -5.33 -4.91 21.69
CA SER A 72 -4.71 -3.89 22.54
C SER A 72 -3.22 -3.72 22.19
N LEU A 73 -2.67 -2.54 22.47
CA LEU A 73 -1.26 -2.23 22.18
C LEU A 73 -0.30 -3.24 22.84
N ASP A 74 -0.60 -3.65 24.06
CA ASP A 74 0.21 -4.60 24.84
C ASP A 74 0.20 -5.99 24.19
N GLU A 75 -0.99 -6.48 23.81
CA GLU A 75 -1.14 -7.76 23.08
C GLU A 75 -0.48 -7.72 21.70
N ALA A 76 -0.61 -6.61 20.98
CA ALA A 76 0.04 -6.42 19.69
C ALA A 76 1.57 -6.43 19.82
N GLN A 77 2.11 -5.83 20.89
CA GLN A 77 3.54 -5.87 21.18
C GLN A 77 4.03 -7.28 21.53
N ALA A 78 3.28 -8.03 22.34
CA ALA A 78 3.58 -9.43 22.64
C ALA A 78 3.60 -10.29 21.37
N LYS A 79 2.60 -10.13 20.49
CA LYS A 79 2.52 -10.85 19.20
C LYS A 79 3.61 -10.43 18.23
N LYS A 80 3.94 -9.13 18.16
CA LYS A 80 5.11 -8.64 17.40
C LYS A 80 6.39 -9.27 17.92
N HIS A 81 6.59 -9.39 19.23
CA HIS A 81 7.78 -10.00 19.80
C HIS A 81 7.85 -11.50 19.48
N ALA A 82 6.75 -12.23 19.67
CA ALA A 82 6.64 -13.64 19.29
C ALA A 82 6.97 -13.87 17.80
N LEU A 83 6.40 -13.04 16.91
CA LEU A 83 6.71 -13.05 15.48
C LEU A 83 8.19 -12.72 15.19
N ASN A 84 8.79 -11.78 15.94
CA ASN A 84 10.20 -11.42 15.79
C ASN A 84 11.15 -12.56 16.14
N CYS A 85 10.70 -13.51 16.97
CA CYS A 85 11.41 -14.73 17.33
C CYS A 85 11.03 -15.93 16.45
N HIS A 86 10.04 -15.79 15.55
CA HIS A 86 9.57 -16.90 14.73
C HIS A 86 10.50 -17.17 13.54
N ARG A 87 10.74 -18.46 13.28
CA ARG A 87 11.60 -18.95 12.19
C ARG A 87 11.18 -18.49 10.79
N MET A 88 9.91 -18.17 10.57
CA MET A 88 9.40 -17.66 9.29
C MET A 88 9.51 -16.15 9.07
N LYS A 89 9.97 -15.40 10.09
CA LYS A 89 10.07 -13.94 10.02
C LYS A 89 10.75 -13.43 8.74
N PRO A 90 11.88 -13.97 8.26
CA PRO A 90 12.54 -13.42 7.06
C PRO A 90 11.66 -13.52 5.80
N ALA A 91 10.93 -14.63 5.63
CA ALA A 91 10.05 -14.86 4.50
C ALA A 91 8.78 -14.00 4.60
N LEU A 92 8.14 -13.99 5.78
CA LEU A 92 6.95 -13.17 6.05
C LEU A 92 7.27 -11.67 5.90
N PHE A 93 8.43 -11.22 6.39
CA PHE A 93 8.84 -9.82 6.28
C PHE A 93 9.02 -9.39 4.82
N SER A 94 9.65 -10.24 3.99
CA SER A 94 9.83 -9.95 2.57
C SER A 94 8.50 -9.80 1.84
N VAL A 95 7.60 -10.77 2.02
CA VAL A 95 6.26 -10.76 1.38
C VAL A 95 5.41 -9.61 1.91
N LEU A 96 5.38 -9.37 3.22
CA LEU A 96 4.60 -8.28 3.80
C LEU A 96 5.15 -6.91 3.40
N CYS A 97 6.46 -6.76 3.21
CA CYS A 97 7.06 -5.53 2.67
C CYS A 97 6.71 -5.34 1.19
N GLU A 98 6.76 -6.40 0.40
CA GLU A 98 6.36 -6.37 -1.01
C GLU A 98 4.86 -6.01 -1.15
N ILE A 99 3.99 -6.63 -0.35
CA ILE A 99 2.56 -6.30 -0.31
C ILE A 99 2.36 -4.86 0.14
N LYS A 100 3.07 -4.40 1.19
CA LYS A 100 3.02 -3.00 1.65
C LYS A 100 3.46 -2.02 0.57
N GLU A 101 4.50 -2.35 -0.20
CA GLU A 101 4.99 -1.52 -1.30
C GLU A 101 3.96 -1.46 -2.44
N LYS A 102 3.46 -2.62 -2.88
CA LYS A 102 2.45 -2.76 -3.95
C LYS A 102 1.08 -2.20 -3.58
N THR A 103 0.72 -2.23 -2.30
CA THR A 103 -0.60 -1.79 -1.81
C THR A 103 -0.56 -0.36 -1.28
N GLY A 104 0.61 0.17 -0.90
CA GLY A 104 0.68 1.36 -0.05
C GLY A 104 1.73 2.43 -0.36
N LEU A 105 2.65 2.27 -1.32
CA LEU A 105 3.75 3.26 -1.49
C LEU A 105 4.08 3.68 -2.94
N SER A 106 3.25 3.37 -3.94
CA SER A 106 3.38 3.92 -5.32
C SER A 106 3.32 5.46 -5.42
N MET A 107 3.04 6.16 -4.32
CA MET A 107 2.93 7.63 -4.26
C MET A 107 4.19 8.34 -3.73
N ARG A 108 5.16 7.64 -3.13
CA ARG A 108 6.31 8.30 -2.45
C ARG A 108 7.69 8.00 -3.07
N ASN A 109 7.83 7.00 -3.94
CA ASN A 109 9.15 6.55 -4.43
C ASN A 109 9.37 6.62 -5.95
N SER A 110 8.45 7.22 -6.71
CA SER A 110 8.49 7.29 -8.19
C SER A 110 9.01 8.64 -8.72
N GLN A 111 9.93 9.29 -8.00
CA GLN A 111 10.61 10.50 -8.48
C GLN A 111 12.04 10.16 -8.88
N GLU A 112 12.22 9.16 -9.75
CA GLU A 112 13.48 8.97 -10.47
C GLU A 112 13.17 8.64 -11.93
N GLU A 113 13.34 9.68 -12.77
CA GLU A 113 13.56 9.64 -14.22
C GLU A 113 12.42 9.17 -15.14
N GLU A 114 11.31 9.91 -15.15
CA GLU A 114 10.41 9.99 -16.32
C GLU A 114 10.52 11.41 -16.91
N PRO A 115 10.92 11.58 -18.18
CA PRO A 115 10.99 12.91 -18.81
C PRO A 115 9.62 13.59 -18.70
N PRO A 116 9.57 14.90 -18.40
CA PRO A 116 8.31 15.59 -18.17
C PRO A 116 7.39 15.42 -19.38
N ASP A 117 6.17 14.97 -19.10
CA ASP A 117 5.17 14.62 -20.10
C ASP A 117 5.04 15.75 -21.14
N PRO A 118 5.23 15.46 -22.44
CA PRO A 118 5.11 16.45 -23.50
C PRO A 118 3.74 17.15 -23.53
N GLN A 119 2.67 16.52 -23.02
CA GLN A 119 1.37 17.17 -22.89
C GLN A 119 1.34 18.20 -21.75
N LEU A 120 2.01 17.91 -20.64
CA LEU A 120 2.14 18.82 -19.51
C LEU A 120 2.99 20.03 -19.87
N VAL A 121 4.10 19.82 -20.60
CA VAL A 121 4.92 20.90 -21.15
C VAL A 121 4.10 21.74 -22.14
N ARG A 122 3.26 21.11 -22.97
CA ARG A 122 2.38 21.83 -23.91
C ARG A 122 1.32 22.64 -23.17
N LEU A 123 0.77 22.12 -22.08
CA LEU A 123 -0.21 22.80 -21.24
C LEU A 123 0.41 24.00 -20.52
N ASP A 124 1.63 23.87 -19.99
CA ASP A 124 2.37 24.97 -19.37
C ASP A 124 2.61 26.13 -20.36
N ASN A 125 3.07 25.80 -21.57
CA ASN A 125 3.22 26.77 -22.65
C ASN A 125 1.88 27.41 -23.08
N MET A 126 0.78 26.64 -23.06
CA MET A 126 -0.56 27.15 -23.35
C MET A 126 -1.05 28.10 -22.24
N LEU A 127 -0.83 27.77 -20.97
CA LEU A 127 -1.20 28.60 -19.82
C LEU A 127 -0.37 29.90 -19.75
N LEU A 128 0.91 29.84 -20.13
CA LEU A 128 1.74 31.02 -20.31
C LEU A 128 1.19 31.93 -21.43
N ALA A 129 0.82 31.33 -22.58
CA ALA A 129 0.30 32.07 -23.73
C ALA A 129 -1.09 32.70 -23.46
N GLU A 130 -1.92 32.05 -22.64
CA GLU A 130 -3.19 32.62 -22.16
C GLU A 130 -3.02 33.65 -21.02
N GLY A 131 -1.78 33.88 -20.55
CA GLY A 131 -1.47 34.84 -19.49
C GLY A 131 -1.95 34.40 -18.10
N VAL A 132 -2.32 33.12 -17.94
CA VAL A 132 -2.87 32.54 -16.71
C VAL A 132 -1.74 32.19 -15.72
N ALA A 133 -0.58 31.81 -16.24
CA ALA A 133 0.61 31.49 -15.47
C ALA A 133 1.75 32.46 -15.80
N GLY A 134 1.61 33.71 -15.35
CA GLY A 134 2.69 34.70 -15.33
C GLY A 134 2.64 35.47 -14.02
N PRO A 135 3.77 35.93 -13.47
CA PRO A 135 3.80 36.66 -12.20
C PRO A 135 3.10 38.03 -12.23
N GLU A 136 2.56 38.45 -13.38
CA GLU A 136 2.11 39.81 -13.63
C GLU A 136 0.59 39.95 -13.55
N LYS A 137 0.16 40.49 -12.42
CA LYS A 137 -1.16 41.06 -12.18
C LYS A 137 -1.44 42.21 -13.18
N GLY A 138 -2.41 42.04 -14.10
CA GLY A 138 -3.22 43.17 -14.60
C GLY A 138 -3.56 43.23 -16.10
N GLY A 139 -4.83 43.55 -16.40
CA GLY A 139 -5.21 44.31 -17.61
C GLY A 139 -6.09 43.56 -18.62
N GLY A 140 -7.39 43.89 -18.66
CA GLY A 140 -8.34 43.30 -19.59
C GLY A 140 -8.26 43.81 -21.04
N ALA A 141 -9.13 43.22 -21.88
CA ALA A 141 -9.57 43.67 -23.21
C ALA A 141 -8.61 43.47 -24.41
N ALA A 142 -8.32 42.22 -24.81
CA ALA A 142 -7.79 41.94 -26.17
C ALA A 142 -7.90 40.48 -26.66
N ALA A 143 -9.04 39.78 -26.56
CA ALA A 143 -9.22 38.50 -27.28
C ALA A 143 -10.68 38.12 -27.59
N ALA A 144 -11.61 39.07 -27.58
CA ALA A 144 -13.01 38.83 -27.90
C ALA A 144 -13.31 38.58 -29.41
N VAL A 145 -12.29 38.33 -30.26
CA VAL A 145 -12.45 38.44 -31.72
C VAL A 145 -11.66 37.42 -32.56
N SER A 146 -11.41 36.20 -32.07
CA SER A 146 -10.83 35.15 -32.93
C SER A 146 -11.49 33.79 -32.75
N ALA A 147 -12.46 33.55 -33.66
CA ALA A 147 -12.73 32.28 -34.33
C ALA A 147 -13.09 31.07 -33.45
N ALA A 148 -14.34 30.80 -33.10
CA ALA A 148 -15.40 30.32 -34.00
C ALA A 148 -15.08 29.07 -34.88
N THR A 149 -13.91 28.42 -34.77
CA THR A 149 -13.63 27.19 -35.53
C THR A 149 -12.78 26.17 -34.76
N SER A 150 -13.40 25.39 -33.90
CA SER A 150 -13.02 23.98 -33.66
C SER A 150 -14.14 23.26 -32.90
N SER A 151 -15.26 23.08 -33.60
CA SER A 151 -16.16 21.96 -33.34
C SER A 151 -15.38 20.66 -33.58
N GLY A 152 -14.75 20.14 -32.53
CA GLY A 152 -13.97 18.90 -32.54
C GLY A 152 -14.44 17.96 -31.45
N GLY A 153 -15.57 17.29 -31.69
CA GLY A 153 -16.01 16.04 -31.06
C GLY A 153 -15.75 15.84 -29.57
N MET A 154 -16.53 16.47 -28.69
CA MET A 154 -16.66 15.98 -27.32
C MET A 154 -17.77 14.92 -27.29
N SER A 155 -17.41 13.70 -26.92
CA SER A 155 -18.37 12.61 -26.68
C SER A 155 -19.40 13.08 -25.64
N PRO A 156 -20.71 12.86 -25.84
CA PRO A 156 -21.74 13.26 -24.87
C PRO A 156 -21.60 12.56 -23.51
N ASP A 157 -20.81 11.48 -23.45
CA ASP A 157 -20.48 10.73 -22.24
C ASP A 157 -19.50 11.51 -21.32
N SER A 158 -18.47 12.14 -21.90
CA SER A 158 -17.44 12.87 -21.14
C SER A 158 -17.93 14.17 -20.51
N SER A 159 -19.01 14.77 -21.03
CA SER A 159 -19.63 15.95 -20.42
C SER A 159 -20.41 15.62 -19.14
N LEU A 160 -21.00 14.42 -19.07
CA LEU A 160 -21.78 13.95 -17.93
C LEU A 160 -20.83 13.53 -16.80
N GLU A 161 -19.74 12.82 -17.14
CA GLU A 161 -18.64 12.50 -16.21
C GLU A 161 -17.96 13.76 -15.64
N HIS A 162 -17.76 14.80 -16.45
CA HIS A 162 -17.22 16.08 -15.97
C HIS A 162 -18.18 16.82 -15.03
N SER A 163 -19.50 16.66 -15.21
CA SER A 163 -20.51 17.22 -14.32
C SER A 163 -20.49 16.51 -12.95
N ASP A 164 -20.51 15.19 -12.94
CA ASP A 164 -20.51 14.40 -11.71
C ASP A 164 -19.20 14.53 -10.93
N TYR A 165 -18.06 14.60 -11.64
CA TYR A 165 -16.77 14.86 -11.00
C TYR A 165 -16.73 16.25 -10.35
N LYS A 166 -17.20 17.29 -11.04
CA LYS A 166 -17.33 18.65 -10.46
C LYS A 166 -18.26 18.68 -9.26
N GLN A 167 -19.37 17.94 -9.32
CA GLN A 167 -20.31 17.82 -8.21
C GLN A 167 -19.68 17.10 -7.00
N LYS A 168 -18.94 16.00 -7.22
CA LYS A 168 -18.19 15.30 -6.17
C LYS A 168 -17.13 16.20 -5.53
N LEU A 169 -16.37 16.95 -6.33
CA LEU A 169 -15.40 17.94 -5.80
C LEU A 169 -16.07 19.04 -4.98
N SER A 170 -17.24 19.52 -5.43
CA SER A 170 -18.04 20.48 -4.67
C SER A 170 -18.51 19.88 -3.35
N GLN A 171 -19.01 18.64 -3.37
CA GLN A 171 -19.48 17.92 -2.20
C GLN A 171 -18.35 17.70 -1.18
N ILE A 172 -17.16 17.27 -1.63
CA ILE A 172 -16.00 17.10 -0.76
C ILE A 172 -15.61 18.42 -0.09
N ARG A 173 -15.60 19.53 -0.83
CA ARG A 173 -15.33 20.87 -0.28
C ARG A 173 -16.36 21.28 0.77
N THR A 174 -17.65 21.04 0.51
CA THR A 174 -18.73 21.34 1.45
C THR A 174 -18.60 20.50 2.72
N ILE A 175 -18.43 19.18 2.60
CA ILE A 175 -18.29 18.27 3.74
C ILE A 175 -17.08 18.69 4.59
N TYR A 176 -15.93 18.97 3.97
CA TYR A 176 -14.74 19.41 4.69
C TYR A 176 -15.00 20.68 5.52
N HIS A 177 -15.61 21.71 4.92
CA HIS A 177 -15.90 22.95 5.64
C HIS A 177 -16.92 22.74 6.77
N THR A 178 -17.96 21.95 6.53
CA THR A 178 -18.96 21.63 7.55
C THR A 178 -18.36 20.85 8.72
N GLU A 179 -17.50 19.86 8.44
CA GLU A 179 -16.83 19.08 9.50
C GLU A 179 -15.79 19.92 10.25
N LEU A 180 -15.09 20.82 9.55
CA LEU A 180 -14.17 21.77 10.18
C LEU A 180 -14.91 22.69 11.16
N GLU A 181 -16.05 23.26 10.75
CA GLU A 181 -16.86 24.14 11.59
C GLU A 181 -17.39 23.38 12.84
N LYS A 182 -17.83 22.13 12.68
CA LYS A 182 -18.22 21.28 13.83
C LYS A 182 -17.07 21.03 14.79
N TYR A 183 -15.86 20.80 14.27
CA TYR A 183 -14.68 20.60 15.10
C TYR A 183 -14.32 21.87 15.88
N GLU A 184 -14.35 23.04 15.24
CA GLU A 184 -14.13 24.33 15.88
C GLU A 184 -15.20 24.62 16.95
N GLN A 185 -16.46 24.35 16.63
CA GLN A 185 -17.59 24.44 17.57
C GLN A 185 -17.36 23.56 18.80
N ALA A 186 -16.99 22.28 18.61
CA ALA A 186 -16.72 21.35 19.70
C ALA A 186 -15.53 21.80 20.57
N CYS A 187 -14.49 22.38 19.97
CA CYS A 187 -13.37 22.95 20.72
C CYS A 187 -13.79 24.16 21.56
N SER A 188 -14.62 25.03 20.99
CA SER A 188 -15.19 26.20 21.70
C SER A 188 -16.09 25.77 22.86
N GLU A 189 -16.94 24.77 22.64
CA GLU A 189 -17.83 24.21 23.66
C GLU A 189 -17.04 23.51 24.77
N PHE A 190 -16.04 22.70 24.42
CA PHE A 190 -15.15 22.06 25.40
C PHE A 190 -14.44 23.10 26.27
N THR A 191 -13.88 24.14 25.65
CA THR A 191 -13.20 25.22 26.37
C THR A 191 -14.17 25.94 27.30
N THR A 192 -15.36 26.27 26.82
CA THR A 192 -16.41 26.91 27.62
C THR A 192 -16.81 26.03 28.81
N HIS A 193 -16.97 24.73 28.58
CA HIS A 193 -17.32 23.78 29.63
C HIS A 193 -16.23 23.70 30.71
N VAL A 194 -14.97 23.56 30.32
CA VAL A 194 -13.82 23.55 31.24
C VAL A 194 -13.75 24.83 32.06
N MET A 195 -13.89 25.99 31.39
CA MET A 195 -13.86 27.29 32.05
C MET A 195 -15.00 27.46 33.06
N ASN A 196 -16.19 26.97 32.75
CA ASN A 196 -17.33 27.00 33.67
C ASN A 196 -17.13 26.06 34.85
N LEU A 197 -16.60 24.85 34.62
CA LEU A 197 -16.31 23.88 35.68
C LEU A 197 -15.29 24.44 36.68
N LEU A 198 -14.21 25.06 36.20
CA LEU A 198 -13.21 25.72 37.05
C LEU A 198 -13.81 26.87 37.85
N ARG A 199 -14.71 27.67 37.25
CA ARG A 199 -15.44 28.73 37.97
C ARG A 199 -16.34 28.15 39.06
N GLU A 200 -17.09 27.09 38.79
CA GLU A 200 -17.96 26.41 39.75
C GLU A 200 -17.16 25.82 40.92
N GLN A 201 -16.04 25.15 40.62
CA GLN A 201 -15.10 24.62 41.60
C GLN A 201 -14.48 25.73 42.46
N SER A 202 -14.12 26.87 41.85
CA SER A 202 -13.58 28.02 42.60
C SER A 202 -14.60 28.64 43.57
N ARG A 203 -15.89 28.59 43.24
CA ARG A 203 -16.99 29.09 44.08
C ARG A 203 -17.30 28.13 45.24
N THR A 204 -17.31 26.83 44.99
CA THR A 204 -17.55 25.79 46.01
C THR A 204 -16.39 25.64 46.99
N ALA A 205 -15.15 25.92 46.56
CA ALA A 205 -13.98 25.93 47.45
C ALA A 205 -13.94 27.12 48.43
N ARG A 206 -14.80 28.14 48.28
CA ARG A 206 -14.92 29.29 49.20
C ARG A 206 -16.22 29.30 50.01
N VAL A 207 -16.75 28.13 50.37
CA VAL A 207 -17.81 28.05 51.39
C VAL A 207 -17.14 27.94 52.77
N PRO A 208 -17.46 28.83 53.72
CA PRO A 208 -16.61 29.14 54.87
C PRO A 208 -16.62 28.05 55.95
N ALA A 209 -15.48 27.92 56.63
CA ALA A 209 -15.41 27.51 58.04
C ALA A 209 -15.10 28.76 58.88
#